data_AF-A0A839Q7H8-F1
#
_entry.id   AF-A0A839Q7H8-F1
#
_cell.length_a   1.000
_cell.length_b   1.000
_cell.length_c   1.000
_cell.angle_alpha   90.00
_cell.angle_beta   90.00
_cell.angle_gamma   90.00
#
_symmetry.space_group_name_H-M   'P 1'
#
loop_
_entity.id
_entity.type
_entity.pdbx_description
1 polymer ?
#
loop_
_entity_poly.entity_id
_entity_poly.type
_entity_poly.pdbx_seq_one_letter_code
_entity_poly.pdbx_strand_id
1 'polypeptide(L)'
;MNTVLYFSPRGAVYETRAYTKADIEKLMHDQGLYCLTSTDRQFDFWFSPSTPGCQRRVNRAATELLMATTNFSAKSVPLLRGCVVVATHDADGDLDGLSWQQLDQLVQHSNSISKRDDRALDRRIAKDATRHRRKAVPAAAPAPAPAPVSCARPRASAAR
;
A
#
# COMPACT_ATOMS: atom_id res chain seq x y z
N MET A 1 -7.84 -19.92 -19.81
CA MET A 1 -6.62 -19.82 -18.97
C MET A 1 -7.06 -19.10 -17.73
N ASN A 2 -6.83 -19.67 -16.55
CA ASN A 2 -7.26 -19.07 -15.30
C ASN A 2 -6.06 -18.33 -14.72
N THR A 3 -5.96 -17.03 -15.00
CA THR A 3 -4.82 -16.21 -14.59
C THR A 3 -5.28 -15.14 -13.62
N VAL A 4 -4.44 -14.82 -12.65
CA VAL A 4 -4.71 -13.80 -11.64
C VAL A 4 -3.63 -12.73 -11.77
N LEU A 5 -3.98 -11.48 -11.45
CA LEU A 5 -2.99 -10.40 -11.44
C LEU A 5 -2.43 -10.22 -10.04
N TYR A 6 -1.13 -10.45 -9.90
CA TYR A 6 -0.39 -10.20 -8.68
C TYR A 6 0.26 -8.81 -8.73
N PHE A 7 -0.20 -7.92 -7.87
CA PHE A 7 0.34 -6.58 -7.70
C PHE A 7 1.35 -6.59 -6.56
N SER A 8 2.60 -6.27 -6.88
CA SER A 8 3.64 -6.04 -5.88
C SER A 8 3.59 -4.60 -5.37
N PRO A 9 3.82 -4.33 -4.07
CA PRO A 9 3.92 -2.97 -3.54
C PRO A 9 5.14 -2.19 -4.08
N ARG A 10 6.01 -2.84 -4.86
CA ARG A 10 7.12 -2.21 -5.58
C ARG A 10 6.70 -1.62 -6.93
N GLY A 11 5.46 -1.85 -7.37
CA GLY A 11 4.91 -1.33 -8.62
C GLY A 11 4.98 -2.29 -9.80
N ALA A 12 5.52 -3.49 -9.61
CA ALA A 12 5.47 -4.53 -10.63
C ALA A 12 4.13 -5.28 -10.54
N VAL A 13 3.54 -5.56 -11.70
CA VAL A 13 2.33 -6.37 -11.86
C VAL A 13 2.72 -7.62 -12.62
N TYR A 14 2.38 -8.78 -12.08
CA TYR A 14 2.70 -10.08 -12.66
C TYR A 14 1.42 -10.85 -12.93
N GLU A 15 1.29 -11.39 -14.13
CA GLU A 15 0.29 -12.41 -14.41
C GLU A 15 0.76 -13.72 -13.77
N THR A 16 -0.05 -14.26 -12.87
CA THR A 16 0.25 -15.48 -12.11
C THR A 16 -0.88 -16.49 -12.29
N ARG A 17 -0.60 -17.76 -12.04
CA ARG A 17 -1.61 -18.81 -12.01
C ARG A 17 -1.94 -19.12 -10.55
N ALA A 18 -3.18 -18.85 -10.15
CA ALA A 18 -3.74 -19.31 -8.90
C ALA A 18 -5.10 -19.91 -9.22
N TYR A 19 -5.34 -21.13 -8.75
CA TYR A 19 -6.55 -21.89 -9.09
C TYR A 19 -7.48 -22.05 -7.90
N THR A 20 -6.98 -21.78 -6.69
CA THR A 20 -7.73 -21.88 -5.45
C THR A 20 -7.40 -20.73 -4.51
N LYS A 21 -8.29 -20.46 -3.55
CA LYS A 21 -8.02 -19.52 -2.47
C LYS A 21 -6.77 -19.89 -1.67
N ALA A 22 -6.51 -21.18 -1.46
CA ALA A 22 -5.29 -21.67 -0.82
C ALA A 22 -4.01 -21.31 -1.60
N ASP A 23 -4.06 -21.27 -2.93
CA ASP A 23 -2.93 -20.80 -3.75
C ASP A 23 -2.68 -19.30 -3.53
N ILE A 24 -3.75 -18.50 -3.39
CA ILE A 24 -3.64 -17.08 -3.04
C ILE A 24 -3.07 -16.92 -1.64
N GLU A 25 -3.53 -17.70 -0.66
CA GLU A 25 -2.98 -17.68 0.71
C GLU A 25 -1.48 -17.98 0.69
N LYS A 26 -1.07 -19.01 -0.05
CA LYS A 26 0.34 -19.37 -0.23
C LYS A 26 1.15 -18.26 -0.93
N LEU A 27 0.59 -17.62 -1.96
CA LEU A 27 1.19 -16.45 -2.64
C LEU A 27 1.34 -15.25 -1.70
N MET A 28 0.45 -15.14 -0.71
CA MET A 28 0.42 -14.05 0.26
C MET A 28 1.02 -14.44 1.62
N HIS A 29 1.68 -15.60 1.68
CA HIS A 29 2.39 -16.15 2.83
C HIS A 29 1.52 -16.33 4.09
N ASP A 30 0.30 -16.86 3.93
CA ASP A 30 -0.62 -17.25 5.02
C ASP A 30 -0.99 -16.14 6.01
N GLN A 31 -0.85 -14.88 5.58
CA GLN A 31 -1.22 -13.72 6.38
C GLN A 31 -2.69 -13.37 6.10
N GLY A 32 -3.61 -14.07 6.78
CA GLY A 32 -5.07 -13.89 6.80
C GLY A 32 -5.65 -12.96 5.72
N LEU A 33 -6.35 -13.52 4.73
CA LEU A 33 -6.83 -12.77 3.58
C LEU A 33 -8.07 -11.92 3.89
N TYR A 34 -8.06 -10.69 3.42
CA TYR A 34 -9.24 -9.86 3.23
C TYR A 34 -9.57 -9.80 1.74
N CYS A 35 -10.86 -9.79 1.44
CA CYS A 35 -11.37 -9.61 0.09
C CYS A 35 -12.20 -8.32 0.03
N LEU A 36 -11.97 -7.53 -1.01
CA LEU A 36 -12.87 -6.44 -1.42
C LEU A 36 -13.34 -6.71 -2.84
N THR A 37 -14.65 -6.77 -3.00
CA THR A 37 -15.27 -6.97 -4.31
C THR A 37 -15.57 -5.64 -4.99
N SER A 38 -15.37 -5.59 -6.30
CA SER A 38 -15.72 -4.49 -7.18
C SER A 38 -17.22 -4.15 -7.12
N THR A 39 -17.60 -2.93 -7.49
CA THR A 39 -19.02 -2.52 -7.50
C THR A 39 -19.84 -3.38 -8.46
N ASP A 40 -19.23 -3.79 -9.58
CA ASP A 40 -19.88 -4.63 -10.59
C ASP A 40 -19.89 -6.13 -10.23
N ARG A 41 -19.34 -6.48 -9.06
CA ARG A 41 -19.16 -7.87 -8.58
C ARG A 41 -18.38 -8.77 -9.54
N GLN A 42 -17.62 -8.19 -10.46
CA GLN A 42 -16.80 -8.94 -11.40
C GLN A 42 -15.41 -9.27 -10.86
N PHE A 43 -14.87 -8.40 -10.01
CA PHE A 43 -13.47 -8.49 -9.59
C PHE A 43 -13.34 -8.50 -8.07
N ASP A 44 -12.49 -9.38 -7.58
CA ASP A 44 -12.13 -9.49 -6.18
C ASP A 44 -10.68 -9.10 -5.96
N PHE A 45 -10.48 -8.22 -4.98
CA PHE A 45 -9.19 -7.75 -4.55
C PHE A 45 -8.84 -8.45 -3.24
N TRP A 46 -7.97 -9.45 -3.34
CA TRP A 46 -7.44 -10.19 -2.22
C TRP A 46 -6.19 -9.48 -1.71
N PHE A 47 -6.20 -9.07 -0.45
CA PHE A 47 -5.08 -8.41 0.20
C PHE A 47 -4.90 -8.92 1.63
N SER A 48 -3.69 -8.72 2.15
CA SER A 48 -3.33 -9.14 3.50
C SER A 48 -3.32 -7.91 4.43
N PRO A 49 -3.77 -8.02 5.68
CA PRO A 49 -3.62 -6.94 6.64
C PRO A 49 -2.13 -6.70 6.85
N SER A 50 -1.70 -5.45 6.80
CA SER A 50 -0.27 -5.14 6.96
C SER A 50 0.26 -5.64 8.30
N THR A 51 1.02 -6.74 8.27
CA THR A 51 1.80 -7.16 9.41
C THR A 51 2.87 -6.10 9.72
N PRO A 52 3.11 -5.77 11.00
CA PRO A 52 4.13 -4.81 11.38
C PRO A 52 5.51 -5.35 10.99
N GLY A 53 6.13 -4.75 9.97
CA GLY A 53 7.53 -5.02 9.60
C GLY A 53 7.80 -5.02 8.10
N CYS A 54 7.03 -5.77 7.30
CA CYS A 54 7.41 -6.07 5.92
C CYS A 54 6.52 -5.46 4.83
N GLN A 55 5.24 -5.15 5.12
CA GLN A 55 4.27 -4.71 4.10
C GLN A 55 3.69 -3.31 4.36
N ARG A 56 4.55 -2.35 4.74
CA ARG A 56 4.13 -0.96 5.02
C ARG A 56 3.80 -0.13 3.78
N ARG A 57 4.29 -0.53 2.61
CA ARG A 57 4.13 0.25 1.39
C ARG A 57 2.71 0.09 0.83
N VAL A 58 2.13 1.22 0.44
CA VAL A 58 0.88 1.26 -0.31
C VAL A 58 1.15 0.71 -1.71
N ASN A 59 0.29 -0.20 -2.14
CA ASN A 59 0.26 -0.71 -3.49
C ASN A 59 -0.54 0.26 -4.34
N ARG A 60 0.17 1.20 -4.97
CA ARG A 60 -0.45 2.27 -5.76
C ARG A 60 -1.30 1.70 -6.90
N ALA A 61 -0.72 0.82 -7.72
CA ALA A 61 -1.38 0.24 -8.88
C ALA A 61 -2.67 -0.52 -8.49
N ALA A 62 -2.63 -1.31 -7.43
CA ALA A 62 -3.83 -2.01 -6.95
C ALA A 62 -4.89 -1.04 -6.39
N THR A 63 -4.47 0.03 -5.70
CA THR A 63 -5.39 1.04 -5.16
C THR A 63 -6.04 1.86 -6.28
N GLU A 64 -5.28 2.19 -7.32
CA GLU A 64 -5.78 2.86 -8.53
C GLU A 64 -6.81 1.99 -9.24
N LEU A 65 -6.49 0.71 -9.45
CA LEU A 65 -7.40 -0.22 -10.09
C LEU A 65 -8.67 -0.40 -9.28
N LEU A 66 -8.56 -0.56 -7.94
CA LEU A 66 -9.73 -0.63 -7.06
C LEU A 66 -10.60 0.63 -7.20
N MET A 67 -10.00 1.82 -7.22
CA MET A 67 -10.73 3.07 -7.42
C MET A 67 -11.41 3.13 -8.80
N ALA A 68 -10.78 2.58 -9.83
CA ALA A 68 -11.32 2.60 -11.19
C ALA A 68 -12.45 1.60 -11.42
N THR A 69 -12.44 0.48 -10.69
CA THR A 69 -13.47 -0.57 -10.78
C THR A 69 -14.59 -0.39 -9.74
N THR A 70 -14.44 0.53 -8.79
CA THR A 70 -15.46 0.78 -7.75
C THR A 70 -15.95 2.22 -7.78
N ASN A 71 -17.04 2.48 -7.07
CA ASN A 71 -17.54 3.85 -6.88
C ASN A 71 -16.74 4.66 -5.84
N PHE A 72 -15.52 4.24 -5.49
CA PHE A 72 -14.67 5.01 -4.59
C PHE A 72 -14.05 6.20 -5.30
N SER A 73 -13.89 7.30 -4.55
CA SER A 73 -13.11 8.45 -5.01
C SER A 73 -11.67 8.33 -4.52
N ALA A 74 -10.75 9.11 -5.12
CA ALA A 74 -9.36 9.20 -4.65
C ALA A 74 -9.24 9.57 -3.16
N LYS A 75 -10.28 10.17 -2.56
CA LYS A 75 -10.33 10.53 -1.14
C LYS A 75 -10.88 9.42 -0.23
N SER A 76 -11.75 8.55 -0.74
CA SER A 76 -12.44 7.52 0.04
C SER A 76 -11.90 6.11 -0.19
N VAL A 77 -11.21 5.86 -1.31
CA VAL A 77 -10.66 4.53 -1.61
C VAL A 77 -9.74 4.05 -0.49
N PRO A 78 -9.89 2.81 0.01
CA PRO A 78 -8.95 2.27 0.99
C PRO A 78 -7.57 2.11 0.35
N LEU A 79 -6.51 2.54 1.06
CA LEU A 79 -5.14 2.36 0.58
C LEU A 79 -4.73 0.91 0.80
N LEU A 80 -4.70 0.13 -0.28
CA LEU A 80 -4.27 -1.27 -0.23
C LEU A 80 -2.76 -1.30 0.01
N ARG A 81 -2.30 -2.15 0.92
CA ARG A 81 -0.89 -2.26 1.30
C ARG A 81 -0.37 -3.66 1.05
N GLY A 82 0.93 -3.75 0.84
CA GLY A 82 1.57 -5.03 0.57
C GLY A 82 1.18 -5.57 -0.80
N CYS A 83 1.16 -6.89 -0.90
CA CYS A 83 0.81 -7.57 -2.13
C CYS A 83 -0.71 -7.64 -2.26
N VAL A 84 -1.21 -7.50 -3.47
CA VAL A 84 -2.65 -7.59 -3.77
C VAL A 84 -2.82 -8.54 -4.95
N VAL A 85 -3.74 -9.48 -4.84
CA VAL A 85 -4.12 -10.36 -5.94
C VAL A 85 -5.49 -9.93 -6.43
N VAL A 86 -5.63 -9.76 -7.74
CA VAL A 86 -6.90 -9.47 -8.39
C VAL A 86 -7.32 -10.69 -9.19
N ALA A 87 -8.54 -11.13 -8.96
CA ALA A 87 -9.14 -12.31 -9.58
C ALA A 87 -10.65 -12.09 -9.78
N THR A 88 -11.32 -13.06 -10.41
CA THR A 88 -12.78 -13.12 -10.49
C THR A 88 -13.30 -14.20 -9.54
N HIS A 89 -14.61 -14.26 -9.38
CA HIS A 89 -15.27 -15.40 -8.76
C HIS A 89 -16.33 -15.97 -9.71
N ASP A 90 -16.63 -17.25 -9.55
CA ASP A 90 -17.74 -17.90 -10.24
C ASP A 90 -19.08 -17.64 -9.52
N ALA A 91 -20.17 -18.23 -10.03
CA ALA A 91 -21.51 -18.05 -9.46
C ALA A 91 -21.65 -18.57 -8.02
N ASP A 92 -20.77 -19.48 -7.61
CA ASP A 92 -20.72 -20.06 -6.27
C ASP A 92 -19.86 -19.22 -5.31
N GLY A 93 -19.19 -18.18 -5.82
CA GLY A 93 -18.32 -17.29 -5.06
C GLY A 93 -16.91 -17.85 -4.86
N ASP A 94 -16.57 -18.92 -5.58
CA ASP A 94 -15.24 -19.51 -5.57
C ASP A 94 -14.33 -18.77 -6.53
N LEU A 95 -13.03 -18.82 -6.22
CA LEU A 95 -12.00 -18.13 -7.00
C LEU A 95 -12.01 -18.64 -8.44
N ASP A 96 -12.23 -17.73 -9.39
CA ASP A 96 -12.06 -17.99 -10.81
C ASP A 96 -10.91 -17.14 -11.36
N GLY A 97 -10.33 -17.59 -12.47
CA GLY A 97 -9.29 -16.85 -13.14
C GLY A 97 -9.86 -15.78 -14.07
N LEU A 98 -9.07 -14.73 -14.28
CA LEU A 98 -9.37 -13.67 -15.22
C LEU A 98 -9.32 -14.20 -16.65
N SER A 99 -10.42 -14.03 -17.36
CA SER A 99 -10.45 -14.18 -18.82
C SER A 99 -9.73 -13.03 -19.51
N TRP A 100 -9.35 -13.22 -20.78
CA TRP A 100 -8.75 -12.16 -21.60
C TRP A 100 -9.62 -10.89 -21.68
N GLN A 101 -10.93 -11.05 -21.82
CA GLN A 101 -11.86 -9.92 -21.87
C GLN A 101 -11.88 -9.14 -20.54
N GLN A 102 -11.81 -9.85 -19.41
CA GLN A 102 -11.75 -9.22 -18.09
C GLN A 102 -10.40 -8.51 -17.85
N LEU A 103 -9.29 -9.07 -18.35
CA LEU A 103 -8.00 -8.37 -18.35
C LEU A 103 -8.04 -7.08 -19.16
N ASP A 104 -8.63 -7.11 -20.36
CA ASP A 104 -8.79 -5.91 -21.19
C ASP A 104 -9.68 -4.87 -20.50
N GLN A 105 -10.74 -5.28 -19.81
CA GLN A 105 -11.56 -4.38 -19.00
C GLN A 105 -10.73 -3.72 -17.89
N LEU A 106 -9.94 -4.48 -17.14
CA LEU A 106 -9.07 -3.92 -16.10
C LEU A 106 -8.08 -2.90 -16.67
N VAL A 107 -7.51 -3.16 -17.84
CA VAL A 107 -6.64 -2.21 -18.54
C VAL A 107 -7.43 -0.95 -18.92
N GLN A 108 -8.63 -1.08 -19.48
CA GLN A 108 -9.48 0.07 -19.82
C GLN A 108 -9.86 0.90 -18.58
N HIS A 109 -10.21 0.25 -17.46
CA HIS A 109 -10.47 0.92 -16.19
C HIS A 109 -9.24 1.66 -15.68
N SER A 110 -8.06 1.05 -15.73
CA SER A 110 -6.82 1.73 -15.31
C SER A 110 -6.52 2.98 -16.15
N ASN A 111 -6.87 2.96 -17.43
CA ASN A 111 -6.66 4.09 -18.35
C ASN A 111 -7.75 5.17 -18.25
N SER A 112 -8.92 4.87 -17.68
CA SER A 112 -10.02 5.82 -17.53
C SER A 112 -9.83 6.76 -16.32
N ILE A 113 -8.83 6.49 -15.48
CA ILE A 113 -8.53 7.30 -14.30
C ILE A 113 -8.12 8.72 -14.74
N SER A 114 -8.76 9.71 -14.13
CA SER A 114 -8.46 11.11 -14.44
C SER A 114 -7.14 11.54 -13.81
N LYS A 115 -6.38 12.40 -14.52
CA LYS A 115 -5.16 13.04 -13.98
C LYS A 115 -5.39 13.77 -12.65
N ARG A 116 -6.63 14.18 -12.37
CA ARG A 116 -7.01 14.84 -11.12
C ARG A 116 -7.04 13.83 -9.97
N ASP A 117 -7.63 12.66 -10.21
CA ASP A 117 -7.72 11.58 -9.23
C ASP A 117 -6.35 10.96 -8.97
N ASP A 118 -5.54 10.77 -10.00
CA ASP A 118 -4.12 10.37 -9.86
C ASP A 118 -3.37 11.28 -8.90
N ARG A 119 -3.41 12.60 -9.14
CA ARG A 119 -2.75 13.59 -8.28
C ARG A 119 -3.31 13.60 -6.85
N ALA A 120 -4.61 13.40 -6.70
CA ALA A 120 -5.24 13.36 -5.39
C ALA A 120 -4.81 12.11 -4.61
N LEU A 121 -4.72 10.97 -5.29
CA LEU A 121 -4.25 9.71 -4.72
C LEU A 121 -2.77 9.79 -4.36
N ASP A 122 -1.92 10.31 -5.24
CA ASP A 122 -0.48 10.50 -4.99
C ASP A 122 -0.22 11.34 -3.73
N ARG A 123 -0.93 12.47 -3.60
CA ARG A 123 -0.83 13.32 -2.41
C ARG A 123 -1.25 12.57 -1.15
N ARG A 124 -2.26 11.72 -1.25
CA ARG A 124 -2.78 10.95 -0.12
C ARG A 124 -1.81 9.84 0.29
N ILE A 125 -1.21 9.15 -0.67
CA ILE A 125 -0.15 8.16 -0.45
C ILE A 125 1.07 8.82 0.20
N ALA A 126 1.52 9.97 -0.30
CA ALA A 126 2.65 10.70 0.27
C ALA A 126 2.38 11.18 1.71
N LYS A 127 1.18 11.69 1.97
CA LYS A 127 0.74 12.10 3.32
C LYS A 127 0.68 10.92 4.28
N ASP A 128 0.18 9.78 3.81
CA ASP A 128 0.12 8.55 4.57
C ASP A 128 1.52 8.00 4.92
N ALA A 129 2.43 7.94 3.94
CA ALA A 129 3.82 7.55 4.14
C ALA A 129 4.51 8.44 5.18
N THR A 130 4.26 9.74 5.14
CA THR A 130 4.78 10.70 6.14
C THR A 130 4.23 10.42 7.54
N ARG A 131 2.92 10.14 7.67
CA ARG A 131 2.29 9.78 8.96
C ARG A 131 2.85 8.48 9.52
N HIS A 132 3.02 7.46 8.68
CA HIS A 132 3.61 6.19 9.09
C HIS A 132 5.07 6.33 9.52
N ARG A 133 5.87 7.15 8.84
CA ARG A 133 7.25 7.44 9.24
C ARG A 133 7.30 8.12 10.62
N ARG A 134 6.41 9.08 10.90
CA ARG A 134 6.32 9.73 12.22
C ARG A 134 5.89 8.79 13.34
N LYS A 135 5.03 7.80 13.05
CA LYS A 135 4.63 6.77 14.03
C LYS A 135 5.69 5.69 14.24
N ALA A 136 6.55 5.46 13.25
CA ALA A 136 7.60 4.43 13.30
C ALA A 136 8.90 4.91 13.97
N VAL A 137 9.12 6.22 14.05
CA VAL A 137 10.18 6.80 14.89
C VAL A 137 9.58 6.92 16.30
N PRO A 138 9.97 6.07 17.28
CA PRO A 138 9.67 6.40 18.67
C PRO A 138 10.29 7.76 18.94
N ALA A 139 9.57 8.63 19.67
CA ALA A 139 10.11 9.92 20.08
C ALA A 139 11.46 9.69 20.75
N ALA A 140 12.55 9.97 20.03
CA ALA A 140 13.86 10.04 20.63
C ALA A 140 13.75 11.17 21.65
N ALA A 141 13.86 10.80 22.92
CA ALA A 141 13.91 11.74 24.02
C ALA A 141 14.92 12.86 23.66
N PRO A 142 14.62 14.13 23.96
CA PRO A 142 15.56 15.21 23.69
C PRO A 142 16.89 14.86 24.37
N ALA A 143 17.96 14.82 23.57
CA ALA A 143 19.31 14.65 24.10
C ALA A 143 19.58 15.72 25.17
N PRO A 144 20.20 15.38 26.30
CA PRO A 144 20.53 16.37 27.32
C PRO A 144 21.45 17.43 26.68
N ALA A 145 21.06 18.70 26.83
CA ALA A 145 21.83 19.83 26.35
C ALA A 145 23.26 19.78 26.93
N PRO A 146 24.30 20.12 26.14
CA PRO A 146 25.66 20.18 26.67
C PRO A 146 25.71 21.27 27.75
N ALA A 147 26.20 20.89 28.94
CA ALA A 147 26.38 21.79 30.06
C ALA A 147 27.28 22.98 29.65
N PRO A 148 26.96 24.22 30.05
CA PRO A 148 27.84 25.35 29.77
C PRO A 148 29.14 25.19 30.57
N VAL A 149 30.25 24.99 29.84
CA VAL A 149 31.59 25.09 30.42
C VAL A 149 31.81 26.53 30.88
N SER A 150 31.90 26.70 32.21
CA SER A 150 32.18 27.98 32.85
C SER A 150 33.61 28.41 32.52
N CYS A 151 33.76 29.52 31.80
CA CYS A 151 35.05 30.12 31.49
C CYS A 151 35.66 30.66 32.80
N ALA A 152 36.67 29.97 33.33
CA ALA A 152 37.44 30.45 34.47
C ALA A 152 38.19 31.75 34.11
N ARG A 153 37.95 32.79 34.91
CA ARG A 153 38.49 34.14 34.82
C ARG A 153 39.99 34.17 35.15
N PRO A 154 40.87 34.81 34.37
CA PRO A 154 42.27 34.96 34.75
C PRO A 154 42.39 35.96 35.91
N ARG A 155 43.09 35.56 36.99
CA ARG A 155 43.52 36.44 38.06
C ARG A 155 44.70 37.28 37.55
N ALA A 156 44.49 38.59 37.44
CA ALA A 156 45.58 39.55 37.30
C ALA A 156 46.28 39.70 38.66
N SER A 157 47.58 39.45 38.71
CA SER A 157 48.46 39.85 39.81
C SER A 157 49.29 41.04 39.36
N ALA A 158 49.09 42.16 40.03
CA ALA A 158 49.89 43.37 39.95
C ALA A 158 50.88 43.40 41.13
N ALA A 159 52.15 43.69 40.85
CA ALA A 159 53.18 44.29 41.73
C ALA A 159 54.46 44.37 40.87
N ARG A 160 54.95 45.53 40.44
CA ARG A 160 55.64 46.61 41.17
C ARG A 160 57.01 46.19 41.69
#